data_AF-A0A537J249-F1
#
_entry.id   AF-A0A537J249-F1
#
_cell.length_a   1.000
_cell.length_b   1.000
_cell.length_c   1.000
_cell.angle_alpha   90.00
_cell.angle_beta   90.00
_cell.angle_gamma   90.00
#
_symmetry.space_group_name_H-M   'P 1'
#
loop_
_entity.id
_entity.type
_entity.pdbx_description
1 polymer ?
#
loop_
_entity_poly.entity_id
_entity_poly.type
_entity_poly.pdbx_seq_one_letter_code
_entity_poly.pdbx_strand_id
1 'polypeptide(L)' 'MTPRGRARLAAHGLAVPRCRFSEPPACPTCGSHDVALDSLFGPTLCRATYVCRACRNPFERFKPPADIAPSRE' A
#
# COMPACT_ATOMS: atom_id res chain seq x y z
N MET A 1 -0.15 -15.41 -1.97
CA MET A 1 1.06 -14.74 -2.50
C MET A 1 2.32 -15.49 -2.08
N THR A 2 3.26 -15.72 -2.99
CA THR A 2 4.49 -16.48 -2.70
C THR A 2 5.55 -15.61 -2.00
N PRO A 3 6.53 -16.21 -1.29
CA PRO A 3 7.65 -15.47 -0.70
C PRO A 3 8.44 -14.64 -1.73
N ARG A 4 8.68 -15.22 -2.92
CA ARG A 4 9.34 -14.52 -4.05
C ARG A 4 8.55 -13.29 -4.50
N GLY A 5 7.23 -13.38 -4.55
CA GLY A 5 6.36 -12.25 -4.91
C GLY A 5 6.46 -11.12 -3.87
N ARG A 6 6.43 -11.47 -2.58
CA ARG A 6 6.61 -10.52 -1.48
C ARG A 6 7.95 -9.78 -1.58
N ALA A 7 9.04 -10.50 -1.80
CA ALA A 7 10.38 -9.92 -1.92
C ALA A 7 10.49 -8.96 -3.11
N ARG A 8 9.89 -9.30 -4.27
CA ARG A 8 9.90 -8.43 -5.45
C ARG A 8 9.12 -7.14 -5.23
N LEU A 9 7.95 -7.20 -4.61
CA LEU A 9 7.19 -6.00 -4.28
C LEU A 9 7.97 -5.05 -3.36
N ALA A 10 8.59 -5.60 -2.30
CA ALA A 10 9.42 -4.83 -1.38
C ALA A 10 10.62 -4.17 -2.10
N ALA A 11 11.29 -4.90 -3.00
CA ALA A 11 12.40 -4.37 -3.80
C ALA A 11 12.02 -3.19 -4.71
N HIS A 12 10.73 -3.06 -5.06
CA HIS A 12 10.18 -1.94 -5.82
C HIS A 12 9.58 -0.84 -4.94
N GLY A 13 9.76 -0.88 -3.62
CA GLY A 13 9.20 0.11 -2.70
C GLY A 13 7.68 0.06 -2.57
N LEU A 14 7.05 -1.04 -3.00
CA LEU A 14 5.61 -1.25 -2.87
C LEU A 14 5.30 -1.90 -1.52
N ALA A 15 4.28 -1.38 -0.84
CA ALA A 15 3.83 -1.97 0.41
C ALA A 15 3.35 -3.41 0.20
N VAL A 16 3.88 -4.32 1.02
CA VAL A 16 3.59 -5.74 0.95
C VAL A 16 2.49 -6.09 1.96
N PRO A 17 1.33 -6.63 1.52
CA PRO A 17 0.31 -7.09 2.44
C PRO A 17 0.83 -8.24 3.33
N ARG A 18 0.58 -8.15 4.64
CA ARG A 18 1.04 -9.12 5.65
C ARG A 18 0.16 -10.35 5.71
N CYS A 19 -1.15 -10.15 5.89
CA CYS A 19 -2.13 -11.24 5.96
C CYS A 19 -3.24 -11.05 4.92
N ARG A 20 -3.93 -9.89 4.94
CA ARG A 20 -5.04 -9.59 4.02
C ARG A 20 -4.78 -8.32 3.22
N PHE A 21 -5.29 -8.32 2.00
CA PHE A 21 -5.25 -7.17 1.09
C PHE A 21 -6.17 -6.01 1.50
N SER A 22 -6.97 -6.18 2.56
CA SER A 22 -7.81 -5.14 3.18
C SER A 22 -7.15 -4.47 4.40
N GLU A 23 -6.02 -5.00 4.88
CA GLU A 23 -5.34 -4.41 6.05
C GLU A 23 -4.54 -3.17 5.65
N PRO A 24 -4.42 -2.19 6.57
CA PRO A 24 -3.52 -1.06 6.40
C PRO A 24 -2.09 -1.55 6.08
N PRO A 25 -1.41 -0.96 5.09
CA PRO A 25 -0.05 -1.36 4.77
C PRO A 25 0.92 -1.07 5.92
N ALA A 26 2.04 -1.79 5.96
CA ALA A 26 3.21 -1.36 6.72
C ALA A 26 4.13 -0.52 5.80
N CYS A 27 4.81 0.47 6.38
CA CYS A 27 5.81 1.24 5.66
C CYS A 27 6.96 0.32 5.18
N PRO A 28 7.28 0.31 3.88
CA PRO A 28 8.36 -0.54 3.35
C PRO A 28 9.75 -0.09 3.81
N THR A 29 9.91 1.17 4.22
CA THR A 29 11.21 1.73 4.63
C THR A 29 11.56 1.43 6.08
N CYS A 30 10.60 1.58 7.01
CA CYS A 30 10.87 1.43 8.45
C CYS A 30 10.02 0.35 9.14
N GLY A 31 9.06 -0.26 8.44
CA GLY A 31 8.16 -1.27 9.01
C GLY A 31 7.04 -0.72 9.89
N SER A 32 6.95 0.59 10.11
CA SER A 32 5.89 1.19 10.93
C SER A 32 4.50 0.99 10.33
N HIS A 33 3.51 0.84 11.21
CA HIS A 33 2.09 0.80 10.89
C HIS A 33 1.40 2.16 11.00
N ASP A 34 2.13 3.18 11.49
CA ASP A 34 1.63 4.55 11.56
C ASP A 34 1.75 5.20 10.17
N VAL A 35 0.78 4.86 9.32
CA VAL A 35 0.69 5.28 7.93
C VAL A 35 -0.68 5.89 7.67
N ALA A 36 -0.71 6.94 6.86
CA ALA A 36 -1.95 7.58 6.42
C ALA A 36 -2.08 7.44 4.91
N LEU A 37 -3.31 7.22 4.45
CA LEU A 37 -3.65 7.35 3.05
C LEU A 37 -3.49 8.82 2.64
N ASP A 38 -2.72 9.05 1.59
CA ASP A 38 -2.45 10.39 1.04
C ASP A 38 -3.36 10.64 -0.18
N SER A 39 -3.38 9.69 -1.13
CA SER A 39 -4.30 9.72 -2.27
C SER A 39 -4.78 8.31 -2.62
N LEU A 40 -6.07 8.20 -2.96
CA LEU A 40 -6.65 6.98 -3.53
C LEU A 40 -6.17 6.70 -4.97
N PHE A 41 -5.47 7.65 -5.57
CA PHE A 41 -4.97 7.61 -6.94
C PHE A 41 -3.47 7.84 -6.96
N GLY A 42 -2.73 6.82 -7.38
CA GLY A 42 -1.32 6.92 -7.74
C GLY A 42 -1.12 7.07 -9.25
N PRO A 43 0.03 6.65 -9.80
CA PRO A 43 0.33 6.75 -11.23
C PRO A 43 -0.54 5.80 -12.10
N THR A 44 -1.22 4.84 -11.48
CA THR A 44 -2.23 4.00 -12.13
C THR A 44 -3.46 3.86 -11.25
N LEU A 45 -4.61 3.57 -11.87
CA LEU A 45 -5.89 3.40 -11.16
C LEU A 45 -5.88 2.30 -10.11
N CYS A 46 -4.99 1.31 -10.23
CA CYS A 46 -4.88 0.23 -9.25
C CYS A 46 -3.95 0.56 -8.07
N ARG A 47 -3.31 1.74 -8.04
CA ARG A 47 -2.38 2.16 -6.99
C ARG A 47 -2.96 3.31 -6.17
N ALA A 48 -2.64 3.31 -4.87
CA ALA A 48 -2.88 4.39 -3.93
C ALA A 48 -1.56 4.80 -3.26
N THR A 49 -1.43 6.07 -2.89
CA THR A 49 -0.27 6.63 -2.21
C THR A 49 -0.54 6.76 -0.72
N TYR A 50 0.49 6.51 0.08
CA TYR A 50 0.47 6.59 1.53
C TYR A 50 1.69 7.37 2.01
N VAL A 51 1.58 7.98 3.19
CA VAL A 51 2.71 8.60 3.89
C VAL A 51 2.86 7.93 5.25
N CYS A 52 4.08 7.50 5.58
CA CYS A 52 4.40 7.03 6.91
C CYS A 52 4.62 8.22 7.85
N ARG A 53 3.88 8.30 8.96
CA ARG A 53 4.03 9.38 9.95
C ARG A 53 5.28 9.21 10.81
N ALA A 54 5.74 7.98 11.01
CA ALA A 54 6.95 7.68 11.80
C ALA A 54 8.26 8.09 11.10
N CYS A 55 8.39 7.81 9.79
CA CYS A 55 9.63 8.11 9.04
C CYS A 55 9.45 9.18 7.94
N ARG A 56 8.22 9.68 7.74
CA ARG A 56 7.85 10.71 6.76
C ARG A 56 8.09 10.34 5.30
N ASN A 57 8.32 9.06 4.99
CA ASN A 57 8.49 8.60 3.62
C ASN A 57 7.13 8.31 2.95
N PRO A 58 6.92 8.79 1.71
CA PRO A 58 5.81 8.35 0.88
C PRO A 58 6.07 6.95 0.32
N PHE A 59 5.01 6.19 0.07
CA PHE A 59 5.08 4.88 -0.57
C PHE A 59 3.75 4.53 -1.23
N GLU A 60 3.75 3.46 -2.02
CA GLU A 60 2.58 3.05 -2.79
C GLU A 60 2.12 1.65 -2.45
N ARG A 61 0.83 1.42 -2.69
CA ARG A 61 0.19 0.13 -2.47
C ARG A 61 -0.83 -0.14 -3.58
N PHE A 62 -0.94 -1.39 -4.00
CA PHE A 62 -2.07 -1.81 -4.82
C PHE A 62 -3.37 -1.80 -4.03
N LYS A 63 -4.44 -1.27 -4.62
CA LYS A 63 -5.80 -1.37 -4.08
C LYS A 63 -6.31 -2.80 -4.26
N PRO A 64 -6.99 -3.38 -3.26
CA PRO A 64 -7.66 -4.65 -3.42
C PRO A 64 -8.80 -4.51 -4.45
N PRO A 65 -9.22 -5.60 -5.08
CA PRO A 65 -10.31 -5.59 -6.06
C PRO A 65 -11.64 -5.03 -5.49
N ALA A 66 -11.86 -5.18 -4.18
CA ALA A 66 -13.06 -4.69 -3.49
C ALA A 66 -13.06 -3.18 -3.22
N ASP A 67 -11.89 -2.52 -3.25
CA ASP A 67 -11.78 -1.06 -3.08
C ASP A 67 -12.00 -0.33 -4.43
N ILE A 68 -12.41 -1.06 -5.48
CA ILE A 68 -12.95 -0.53 -6.74
C ILE A 68 -14.48 -0.51 -6.67
N ALA A 69 -15.06 -0.32 -5.49
CA ALA A 69 -16.47 0.04 -5.38
C ALA A 69 -16.60 1.53 -5.73
N PRO A 70 -17.41 1.93 -6.72
CA PRO A 70 -17.63 3.34 -7.01
C PRO A 70 -18.18 4.03 -5.74
N SER A 71 -17.77 5.28 -5.54
CA SER A 71 -18.40 6.20 -4.60
C SER A 71 -19.92 6.03 -4.72
N ARG A 72 -20.59 5.59 -3.66
CA ARG A 72 -22.05 5.62 -3.61
C ARG A 72 -22.46 7.10 -3.63
N GLU A 73 -22.97 7.55 -4.76
CA GLU A 73 -23.85 8.72 -4.86
C GLU A 73 -25.19 8.44 -4.15
#